data_AF-K1V0F4-F1
#
_entry.id   AF-K1V0F4-F1
#
_cell.length_a   1.000
_cell.length_b   1.000
_cell.length_c   1.000
_cell.angle_alpha   90.00
_cell.angle_beta   90.00
_cell.angle_gamma   90.00
#
_symmetry.space_group_name_H-M   'P 1'
#
loop_
_entity.id
_entity.type
_entity.pdbx_description
1 polymer ?
#
loop_
_entity_poly.entity_id
_entity_poly.type
_entity_poly.pdbx_seq_one_letter_code
_entity_poly.pdbx_strand_id
1 'polypeptide(L)'
;MLASPKALWDNSLLLIKDSVTEQQYNTWFKPIVFESYKPSTKTLLVQVPSPFVYEYLEQNFVDLLSKVLHRNFGEGIRLTYRVVTDKEHKLSQDIEADPDDADMAKQTRERAQQTAAQPAAPQQQEDIDTQLDPKLTFNNYMEGDSNKLPRSVGLSIAEHPNTT
;
A
#
# COMPACT_ATOMS: atom_id res chain seq x y z
N MET A 1 -24.41 14.30 23.54
CA MET A 1 -22.97 14.35 23.90
C MET A 1 -22.19 13.81 22.70
N LEU A 2 -21.55 14.67 21.93
CA LEU A 2 -20.71 14.23 20.81
C LEU A 2 -19.48 13.56 21.42
N ALA A 3 -19.45 12.23 21.48
CA ALA A 3 -18.26 11.50 21.88
C ALA A 3 -17.09 11.98 21.02
N SER A 4 -15.95 12.28 21.65
CA SER A 4 -14.77 12.72 20.92
C SER A 4 -14.42 11.67 19.86
N PRO A 5 -14.02 12.06 18.63
CA PRO A 5 -13.73 11.09 17.56
C PRO A 5 -12.71 10.02 17.96
N LYS A 6 -11.75 10.40 18.81
CA LYS A 6 -10.79 9.49 19.44
C LYS A 6 -11.45 8.43 20.32
N ALA A 7 -12.49 8.78 21.07
CA ALA A 7 -13.23 7.84 21.90
C ALA A 7 -14.04 6.85 21.05
N LEU A 8 -14.59 7.29 19.91
CA LEU A 8 -15.27 6.39 18.96
C LEU A 8 -14.28 5.40 18.33
N TRP A 9 -13.07 5.85 18.02
CA TRP A 9 -11.99 4.97 17.55
C TRP A 9 -11.57 3.96 18.62
N ASP A 10 -11.40 4.38 19.87
CA ASP A 10 -11.03 3.49 20.97
C ASP A 10 -12.10 2.38 21.20
N ASN A 11 -13.37 2.76 21.18
CA ASN A 11 -14.49 1.80 21.20
C ASN A 11 -14.48 0.86 19.99
N SER A 12 -14.09 1.36 18.82
CA SER A 12 -13.94 0.53 17.61
C SER A 12 -12.84 -0.51 17.79
N LEU A 13 -11.68 -0.13 18.32
CA LEU A 13 -10.58 -1.05 18.62
C LEU A 13 -10.97 -2.12 19.64
N LEU A 14 -11.76 -1.77 20.66
CA LEU A 14 -12.27 -2.75 21.64
C LEU A 14 -13.16 -3.81 20.99
N LEU A 15 -14.06 -3.40 20.09
CA LEU A 15 -14.92 -4.34 19.36
C LEU A 15 -14.12 -5.24 18.41
N ILE A 16 -13.10 -4.70 17.76
CA ILE A 16 -12.20 -5.47 16.91
C ILE A 16 -11.44 -6.49 17.75
N LYS A 17 -10.94 -6.12 18.94
CA LYS A 17 -10.22 -7.01 19.85
C LYS A 17 -11.04 -8.24 20.25
N ASP A 18 -12.35 -8.09 20.40
CA ASP A 18 -13.25 -9.21 20.71
C ASP A 18 -13.50 -10.11 19.48
N SER A 19 -13.38 -9.54 18.27
CA SER A 19 -13.67 -10.23 17.01
C SER A 19 -12.48 -10.97 16.40
N VAL A 20 -11.25 -10.67 16.85
CA VAL A 20 -10.00 -11.27 16.30
C VAL A 20 -9.17 -11.90 17.41
N THR A 21 -8.24 -12.78 17.06
CA THR A 21 -7.33 -13.37 18.06
C THR A 21 -6.35 -12.32 18.60
N GLU A 22 -5.88 -12.51 19.83
CA GLU A 22 -4.94 -11.58 20.47
C GLU A 22 -3.67 -11.35 19.63
N GLN A 23 -3.16 -12.38 18.96
CA GLN A 23 -2.02 -12.28 18.05
C GLN A 23 -2.33 -11.38 16.86
N GLN A 24 -3.48 -11.57 16.18
CA GLN A 24 -3.89 -10.72 15.06
C GLN A 24 -4.09 -9.27 15.48
N TYR A 25 -4.70 -9.05 16.65
CA TYR A 25 -4.86 -7.72 17.22
C TYR A 25 -3.50 -7.03 17.45
N ASN A 26 -2.58 -7.72 18.12
CA ASN A 26 -1.26 -7.18 18.45
C ASN A 26 -0.40 -6.90 17.21
N THR A 27 -0.52 -7.71 16.16
CA THR A 27 0.26 -7.56 14.93
C THR A 27 -0.30 -6.46 14.03
N TRP A 28 -1.62 -6.47 13.77
CA TRP A 28 -2.21 -5.64 12.71
C TRP A 28 -2.89 -4.38 13.21
N PHE A 29 -3.56 -4.44 14.37
CA PHE A 29 -4.41 -3.35 14.85
C PHE A 29 -3.75 -2.46 15.90
N LYS A 30 -2.93 -3.04 16.78
CA LYS A 30 -2.19 -2.31 17.81
C LYS A 30 -1.26 -1.22 17.27
N PRO A 31 -0.55 -1.37 16.12
CA PRO A 31 0.30 -0.29 15.61
C PRO A 31 -0.49 0.82 14.90
N ILE A 32 -1.81 0.68 14.71
CA ILE A 32 -2.63 1.68 14.03
C ILE A 32 -2.90 2.85 14.98
N VAL A 33 -2.58 4.06 14.54
CA VAL A 33 -2.79 5.28 15.34
C VAL A 33 -3.85 6.16 14.71
N PHE A 34 -4.83 6.59 15.50
CA PHE A 34 -5.80 7.60 15.08
C PHE A 34 -5.10 8.94 14.81
N GLU A 35 -5.27 9.51 13.61
CA GLU A 35 -4.73 10.82 13.28
C GLU A 35 -5.79 11.91 13.36
N SER A 36 -6.87 11.77 12.59
CA SER A 36 -7.92 12.79 12.50
C SER A 36 -9.23 12.22 11.98
N TYR A 37 -10.32 12.93 12.27
CA TYR A 37 -11.64 12.64 11.72
C TYR A 37 -12.25 13.91 11.15
N LYS A 38 -12.61 13.88 9.87
CA LYS A 38 -13.28 14.98 9.17
C LYS A 38 -14.79 14.72 9.15
N PRO A 39 -15.59 15.40 10.00
CA PRO A 39 -17.03 15.15 10.09
C PRO A 39 -17.77 15.54 8.81
N SER A 40 -17.31 16.56 8.06
CA SER A 40 -17.96 17.04 6.84
C SER A 40 -17.99 16.00 5.72
N THR A 41 -16.93 15.19 5.61
CA THR A 41 -16.78 14.14 4.59
C THR A 41 -16.94 12.74 5.16
N LYS A 42 -17.16 12.62 6.47
CA LYS A 42 -17.15 11.37 7.25
C LYS A 42 -15.90 10.53 6.97
N THR A 43 -14.75 11.18 6.88
CA THR A 43 -13.47 10.51 6.58
C THR A 43 -12.63 10.37 7.84
N LEU A 44 -12.24 9.15 8.16
CA LEU A 44 -11.38 8.80 9.26
C LEU A 44 -9.97 8.51 8.72
N LEU A 45 -8.98 9.26 9.21
CA LEU A 45 -7.59 9.12 8.83
C LEU A 45 -6.80 8.42 9.94
N VAL A 46 -6.17 7.31 9.60
CA VAL A 46 -5.36 6.50 10.51
C VAL A 46 -3.95 6.32 9.97
N GLN A 47 -2.97 6.26 10.87
CA GLN A 47 -1.59 5.98 10.53
C GLN A 47 -1.30 4.49 10.64
N VAL A 48 -0.56 3.96 9.66
CA VAL A 48 -0.05 2.60 9.66
C VAL A 48 1.48 2.63 9.49
N PRO A 49 2.21 1.67 10.09
CA PRO A 49 3.68 1.70 10.09
C PRO A 49 4.31 1.31 8.74
N SER A 50 3.55 0.66 7.85
CA SER A 50 4.07 0.07 6.62
C SER A 50 2.94 -0.11 5.60
N PRO A 51 3.22 0.01 4.28
CA PRO A 51 2.21 -0.25 3.25
C PRO A 51 1.69 -1.69 3.29
N PHE A 52 2.54 -2.66 3.66
CA PHE A 52 2.11 -4.07 3.80
C PHE A 52 1.02 -4.26 4.86
N VAL A 53 1.02 -3.44 5.92
CA VAL A 53 -0.02 -3.49 6.96
C VAL A 53 -1.35 -3.01 6.40
N TYR A 54 -1.32 -1.93 5.61
CA TYR A 54 -2.51 -1.45 4.91
C TYR A 54 -3.07 -2.53 3.96
N GLU A 55 -2.25 -3.08 3.07
CA GLU A 55 -2.70 -4.09 2.11
C GLU A 55 -3.29 -5.32 2.81
N TYR A 56 -2.65 -5.78 3.88
CA TYR A 56 -3.15 -6.93 4.63
C TYR A 56 -4.49 -6.64 5.34
N LEU A 57 -4.66 -5.44 5.90
CA LEU A 57 -5.90 -5.00 6.53
C LEU A 57 -7.04 -4.93 5.51
N GLU A 58 -6.80 -4.37 4.33
CA GLU A 58 -7.81 -4.28 3.27
C GLU A 58 -8.20 -5.67 2.74
N GLN A 59 -7.24 -6.58 2.58
CA GLN A 59 -7.52 -7.93 2.05
C GLN A 59 -8.27 -8.81 3.05
N ASN A 60 -8.00 -8.70 4.36
CA ASN A 60 -8.48 -9.66 5.35
C ASN A 60 -9.51 -9.08 6.33
N PHE A 61 -9.48 -7.78 6.59
CA PHE A 61 -10.25 -7.14 7.67
C PHE A 61 -11.11 -5.97 7.23
N VAL A 62 -11.20 -5.65 5.94
CA VAL A 62 -12.03 -4.55 5.42
C VAL A 62 -13.49 -4.68 5.84
N ASP A 63 -14.04 -5.89 5.78
CA ASP A 63 -15.42 -6.20 6.17
C ASP A 63 -15.67 -5.94 7.66
N LEU A 64 -14.71 -6.31 8.50
CA LEU A 64 -14.76 -6.12 9.96
C LEU A 64 -14.64 -4.64 10.31
N LEU A 65 -13.64 -3.96 9.74
CA LEU A 65 -13.42 -2.53 9.91
C LEU A 65 -14.65 -1.74 9.48
N SER A 66 -15.20 -2.03 8.30
CA SER A 66 -16.41 -1.41 7.80
C SER A 66 -17.57 -1.59 8.79
N LYS A 67 -17.86 -2.81 9.25
CA LYS A 67 -18.97 -3.05 10.20
C LYS A 67 -18.79 -2.31 11.52
N VAL A 68 -17.59 -2.32 12.09
CA VAL A 68 -17.30 -1.67 13.38
C VAL A 68 -17.34 -0.14 13.25
N LEU A 69 -16.79 0.41 12.17
CA LEU A 69 -16.76 1.85 11.92
C LEU A 69 -18.16 2.38 11.64
N HIS A 70 -18.96 1.67 10.84
CA HIS A 70 -20.36 2.02 10.59
C HIS A 70 -21.19 2.05 11.89
N ARG A 71 -20.91 1.15 12.83
CA ARG A 71 -21.58 1.11 14.14
C ARG A 71 -21.22 2.29 15.05
N ASN A 72 -19.96 2.75 15.02
CA ASN A 72 -19.48 3.81 15.92
C ASN A 72 -19.63 5.22 15.35
N PHE A 73 -19.35 5.39 14.05
CA PHE A 73 -19.35 6.69 13.38
C PHE A 73 -20.58 6.92 12.49
N GLY A 74 -21.37 5.88 12.24
CA GLY A 74 -22.58 5.93 11.42
C GLY A 74 -22.35 5.53 9.95
N GLU A 75 -23.43 5.57 9.17
CA GLU A 75 -23.42 5.13 7.76
C GLU A 75 -22.59 6.04 6.84
N GLY A 76 -21.83 5.44 5.93
CA GLY A 76 -21.05 6.14 4.91
C GLY A 76 -19.69 6.68 5.37
N ILE A 77 -19.09 6.06 6.40
CA ILE A 77 -17.73 6.40 6.83
C ILE A 77 -16.69 5.88 5.84
N ARG A 78 -15.71 6.74 5.52
CA ARG A 78 -14.55 6.38 4.70
C ARG A 78 -13.33 6.25 5.57
N LEU A 79 -12.60 5.14 5.46
CA LEU A 79 -11.33 4.94 6.13
C LEU A 79 -10.20 5.29 5.15
N THR A 80 -9.24 6.09 5.61
CA THR A 80 -8.07 6.48 4.83
C THR A 80 -6.83 6.18 5.66
N TYR A 81 -5.80 5.67 5.01
CA TYR A 81 -4.56 5.27 5.66
C TYR A 81 -3.44 6.23 5.28
N ARG A 82 -2.58 6.52 6.25
CA ARG A 82 -1.33 7.25 6.06
C ARG A 82 -0.18 6.35 6.48
N VAL A 83 0.67 5.99 5.52
CA VAL A 83 1.86 5.20 5.80
C VAL A 83 2.92 6.12 6.41
N VAL A 84 3.33 5.85 7.64
CA VAL A 84 4.45 6.53 8.29
C VAL A 84 5.70 5.66 8.22
N THR A 85 6.31 5.62 7.04
CA THR A 85 7.67 5.13 6.87
C THR A 85 8.63 6.20 7.38
N ASP A 86 9.12 6.00 8.61
CA ASP A 86 10.17 6.79 9.25
C ASP A 86 9.72 8.11 9.93
N LYS A 87 9.90 8.20 11.26
CA LYS A 87 9.66 9.41 12.06
C LYS A 87 10.83 10.41 12.00
N GLU A 88 11.92 10.11 11.30
CA GLU A 88 13.08 11.00 11.19
C GLU A 88 13.20 11.68 9.82
N HIS A 89 12.62 11.10 8.75
CA HIS A 89 12.60 11.71 7.43
C HIS A 89 11.18 11.92 6.93
N LYS A 90 10.66 13.16 7.04
CA LYS A 90 9.34 13.63 6.58
C LYS A 90 9.06 13.36 5.08
N LEU A 91 8.90 12.11 4.68
CA LEU A 91 8.39 11.71 3.36
C LEU A 91 7.03 11.07 3.57
N SER A 92 5.98 11.90 3.48
CA SER A 92 4.60 11.44 3.46
C SER A 92 4.14 11.35 2.01
N GLN A 93 3.79 10.15 1.56
CA GLN A 93 2.99 9.93 0.35
C GLN A 93 1.55 9.71 0.79
N ASP A 94 0.64 10.56 0.32
CA ASP A 94 -0.79 10.36 0.46
C ASP A 94 -1.24 9.35 -0.61
N ILE A 95 -1.71 8.18 -0.17
CA ILE A 95 -2.28 7.16 -1.06
C ILE A 95 -3.79 7.17 -0.79
N GLU A 96 -4.57 7.65 -1.77
CA GLU A 96 -6.02 7.51 -1.74
C GLU A 96 -6.39 6.08 -2.15
N ALA A 97 -7.31 5.46 -1.40
CA ALA A 97 -7.90 4.17 -1.78
C ALA A 97 -8.90 4.42 -2.91
N ASP A 98 -8.45 4.25 -4.15
CA ASP A 98 -9.34 4.22 -5.31
C ASP A 98 -9.74 2.76 -5.61
N PRO A 99 -11.04 2.45 -5.74
CA PRO A 99 -11.54 1.09 -5.96
C PRO A 99 -11.28 0.54 -7.37
N ASP A 100 -10.58 1.27 -8.26
CA ASP A 100 -10.39 0.88 -9.66
C ASP A 100 -9.11 0.05 -9.93
N ASP A 101 -8.23 -0.15 -8.94
CA ASP A 101 -6.94 -0.85 -9.12
C ASP A 101 -7.06 -2.38 -9.36
N ALA A 102 -8.28 -2.92 -9.29
CA ALA A 102 -8.55 -4.31 -9.65
C ALA A 102 -8.53 -4.56 -11.17
N ASP A 103 -8.69 -3.53 -12.01
CA ASP A 103 -8.75 -3.69 -13.47
C ASP A 103 -7.37 -3.60 -14.15
N MET A 104 -6.44 -2.82 -13.59
CA MET A 104 -5.07 -2.66 -14.13
C MET A 104 -4.23 -3.94 -14.03
N ALA A 105 -4.53 -4.83 -13.07
CA ALA A 105 -3.88 -6.13 -12.96
C ALA A 105 -4.30 -7.13 -14.05
N LYS A 106 -5.45 -6.92 -14.72
CA LYS A 106 -5.92 -7.81 -15.81
C LYS A 106 -5.36 -7.41 -17.18
N GLN A 107 -5.25 -6.11 -17.48
CA GLN A 107 -4.75 -5.67 -18.79
C GLN A 107 -3.28 -6.04 -19.05
N THR A 108 -2.44 -6.13 -18.02
CA THR A 108 -1.03 -6.56 -18.18
C THR A 108 -0.92 -8.03 -18.60
N ARG A 109 -1.89 -8.88 -18.23
CA ARG A 109 -1.83 -10.32 -18.52
C ARG A 109 -2.29 -10.67 -19.93
N GLU A 110 -3.20 -9.90 -20.51
CA GLU A 110 -3.75 -10.15 -21.85
C GLU A 110 -2.81 -9.66 -22.96
N ARG A 111 -2.04 -8.58 -22.72
CA ARG A 111 -1.06 -8.07 -23.70
C ARG A 111 0.16 -8.98 -23.88
N ALA A 112 0.49 -9.82 -22.89
CA ALA A 112 1.61 -10.76 -22.96
C ALA A 112 1.35 -11.99 -23.87
N GLN A 113 0.10 -12.26 -24.25
CA GLN A 113 -0.25 -13.45 -25.04
C GLN A 113 -0.42 -13.20 -26.55
N GLN A 114 -0.44 -11.94 -27.01
CA GLN A 114 -0.75 -11.62 -28.42
C GLN A 114 0.47 -11.32 -29.31
N THR A 115 1.70 -11.27 -28.78
CA THR A 115 2.89 -10.90 -29.57
C THR A 115 3.65 -12.07 -30.20
N ALA A 116 3.15 -13.31 -30.08
CA ALA A 116 3.85 -14.50 -30.57
C ALA A 116 3.79 -14.75 -32.10
N ALA A 117 3.32 -13.80 -32.90
CA ALA A 117 3.23 -13.98 -34.35
C ALA A 117 3.46 -12.68 -35.13
N GLN A 118 4.73 -12.26 -35.27
CA GLN A 118 5.22 -11.54 -36.44
C GLN A 118 6.76 -11.41 -36.42
N PRO A 119 7.47 -11.52 -37.56
CA PRO A 119 8.91 -11.28 -37.63
C PRO A 119 9.20 -9.78 -37.45
N ALA A 120 9.90 -9.42 -36.37
CA ALA A 120 10.17 -8.02 -36.03
C ALA A 120 11.24 -7.42 -36.95
N ALA A 121 10.85 -6.39 -37.72
CA ALA A 121 11.77 -5.38 -38.22
C ALA A 121 12.36 -4.59 -37.03
N PRO A 122 13.56 -3.98 -37.16
CA PRO A 122 14.19 -3.26 -36.05
C PRO A 122 13.34 -2.05 -35.66
N GLN A 123 12.57 -2.18 -34.57
CA GLN A 123 11.85 -1.08 -33.95
C GLN A 123 12.89 -0.14 -33.33
N GLN A 124 12.89 1.09 -33.83
CA GLN A 124 13.63 2.20 -33.23
C GLN A 124 13.21 2.34 -31.77
N GLN A 125 14.18 2.52 -30.87
CA GLN A 125 13.96 2.76 -29.45
C GLN A 125 12.98 3.91 -29.28
N GLU A 126 11.76 3.60 -28.86
CA GLU A 126 10.81 4.63 -28.46
C GLU A 126 11.37 5.32 -27.21
N ASP A 127 11.31 6.64 -27.19
CA ASP A 127 11.70 7.47 -26.05
C ASP A 127 10.64 7.28 -24.96
N ILE A 128 10.81 6.23 -24.17
CA ILE A 128 9.91 5.91 -23.06
C ILE A 128 10.21 6.93 -21.95
N ASP A 129 9.22 7.76 -21.60
CA ASP A 129 9.30 8.55 -20.38
C ASP A 129 9.26 7.60 -19.18
N THR A 130 10.44 7.39 -18.58
CA THR A 130 10.60 6.38 -17.53
C THR A 130 9.99 6.80 -16.19
N GLN A 131 9.73 8.09 -15.98
CA GLN A 131 9.35 8.68 -14.67
C GLN A 131 10.27 8.30 -13.49
N LEU A 132 11.44 7.70 -13.75
CA LEU A 132 12.39 7.28 -12.72
C LEU A 132 13.25 8.46 -12.27
N ASP A 133 13.60 8.51 -10.99
CA ASP A 133 14.59 9.47 -10.50
C ASP A 133 15.98 9.06 -11.04
N PRO A 134 16.63 9.87 -11.89
CA PRO A 134 17.92 9.53 -12.50
C PRO A 134 19.06 9.39 -11.48
N LYS A 135 18.88 9.82 -10.22
CA LYS A 135 19.88 9.69 -9.16
C LYS A 135 19.84 8.33 -8.47
N LEU A 136 18.75 7.57 -8.64
CA LEU A 136 18.57 6.27 -8.02
C LEU A 136 19.08 5.17 -8.96
N THR A 137 20.40 4.94 -8.92
CA THR A 137 21.09 3.92 -9.71
C THR A 137 21.71 2.86 -8.80
N PHE A 138 22.04 1.68 -9.35
CA PHE A 138 22.79 0.66 -8.59
C PHE A 138 24.09 1.21 -8.01
N ASN A 139 24.75 2.16 -8.67
CA ASN A 139 25.98 2.79 -8.19
C ASN A 139 25.78 3.61 -6.90
N ASN A 140 24.60 4.24 -6.75
CA ASN A 140 24.27 5.08 -5.59
C ASN A 140 23.43 4.35 -4.53
N TYR A 141 23.08 3.08 -4.77
CA TYR A 141 22.35 2.27 -3.83
C TYR A 141 23.28 1.73 -2.74
N MET A 142 22.89 1.86 -1.46
CA MET A 142 23.67 1.35 -0.33
C MET A 142 23.42 -0.15 -0.14
N GLU A 143 24.48 -0.97 -0.23
CA GLU A 143 24.41 -2.42 0.01
C GLU A 143 24.53 -2.74 1.51
N GLY A 144 23.74 -3.71 1.97
CA GLY A 144 23.86 -4.39 3.25
C GLY A 144 23.43 -5.86 3.13
N ASP A 145 23.58 -6.65 4.19
CA ASP A 145 23.36 -8.10 4.15
C ASP A 145 21.97 -8.50 3.60
N SER A 146 20.92 -7.76 3.98
CA SER A 146 19.54 -8.05 3.59
C SER A 146 19.22 -7.77 2.12
N ASN A 147 19.96 -6.87 1.45
CA ASN A 147 19.65 -6.45 0.07
C ASN A 147 20.71 -6.89 -0.96
N LYS A 148 21.78 -7.55 -0.51
CA LYS A 148 22.89 -8.01 -1.35
C LYS A 148 22.45 -8.95 -2.46
N LEU A 149 21.61 -9.94 -2.14
CA LEU A 149 21.13 -10.93 -3.10
C LEU A 149 20.20 -10.33 -4.17
N PRO A 150 19.11 -9.61 -3.82
CA PRO A 150 18.24 -9.00 -4.83
C PRO A 150 18.95 -7.95 -5.68
N ARG A 151 19.87 -7.16 -5.10
CA ARG A 151 20.71 -6.22 -5.87
C ARG A 151 21.54 -6.93 -6.92
N SER A 152 22.21 -8.01 -6.53
CA SER A 152 23.12 -8.76 -7.43
C SER A 152 22.35 -9.36 -8.61
N VAL A 153 21.19 -9.96 -8.35
CA VAL A 153 20.32 -10.52 -9.40
C VAL A 153 19.83 -9.41 -10.34
N GLY A 154 19.33 -8.30 -9.78
CA GLY A 154 18.87 -7.16 -10.57
C GLY A 154 19.96 -6.55 -11.45
N LEU A 155 21.19 -6.43 -10.92
CA LEU A 155 22.33 -5.94 -11.68
C LEU A 155 22.70 -6.89 -12.83
N SER A 156 22.74 -8.19 -12.57
CA SER A 156 23.06 -9.18 -13.62
C SER A 156 22.06 -9.14 -14.78
N ILE A 157 20.75 -8.99 -14.49
CA ILE A 157 19.72 -8.86 -15.53
C ILE A 157 19.90 -7.55 -16.31
N ALA A 158 20.20 -6.44 -15.61
CA ALA A 158 20.42 -5.15 -16.26
C ALA A 158 21.64 -5.17 -17.20
N GLU A 159 22.71 -5.88 -16.83
CA GLU A 159 23.91 -6.06 -17.67
C GLU A 159 23.70 -7.10 -18.78
N HIS A 160 22.88 -8.12 -18.54
CA HIS A 160 22.68 -9.27 -19.42
C HIS A 160 21.19 -9.48 -19.74
N PRO A 161 20.51 -8.51 -20.39
CA PRO A 161 19.05 -8.49 -20.54
C PRO A 161 18.47 -9.66 -21.35
N ASN A 162 19.31 -10.42 -22.06
CA ASN A 162 18.90 -11.54 -22.91
C ASN A 162 19.34 -12.92 -22.38
N THR A 163 19.90 -13.02 -21.17
CA THR A 163 20.48 -14.26 -20.62
C THR A 163 19.72 -14.76 -19.39
N THR A 164 18.39 -14.81 -19.43
CA THR A 164 17.57 -15.43 -18.38
C THR A 164 16.37 -16.14 -18.98
#